data_AF-A0A3A5USJ4-F1
#
_entry.id   AF-A0A3A5USJ4-F1
#
_cell.length_a   1.000
_cell.length_b   1.000
_cell.length_c   1.000
_cell.angle_alpha   90.00
_cell.angle_beta   90.00
_cell.angle_gamma   90.00
#
_symmetry.space_group_name_H-M   'P 1'
#
loop_
_entity.id
_entity.type
_entity.pdbx_description
1 polymer ?
#
loop_
_entity_poly.entity_id
_entity_poly.type
_entity_poly.pdbx_seq_one_letter_code
_entity_poly.pdbx_strand_id
1 'polypeptide(L)'
;MKSSLLFQNSEAADRVITFAFVGLVVISLLSATAYLALGGDKNAEDVSAASEWVDPVVEIEDENHSHSDLLAHRLQTDNMVLIDYHNLNCDGNVAPPAELDNVAGRPCYPEYKNVGPTPGDSSEISIEGNFMEDCVKNPDGTGGCYAYVSSYNQFEILDISEPNNIVLLSTYYAEVGRMIDIKVTPDNNWVLVNHELTNSDLDPIPQDDDANSGANRLDVIYVANKNEPIKVAEWNNPPAGFHNQDLHVDCDWENAPVIYAQEECHLFLYGADPYPEMVEGDSGTFYKGTQVFYVPLGFESWLPTQTEEQQNGSREIIRWGGYSPEPETTCGGSIFNHDNVFHIHPITGQALLYISYWDAGLRIVDVSEPPAVPDPEGITWPQDNEVGRWLGCPSADDGWYGPDGGGHANMSSEEWGGSSGALNGNGWIHYAVPYDHLLCNGAKDTDPMETWDAECGTGPNDAEFGINWRHLTMIAPEYGTNTNHTGYIWTIDTT
;
A
#
# COMPACT_ATOMS: atom_id res chain seq x y z
N MET A 1 -67.02 -26.79 77.01
CA MET A 1 -68.18 -26.47 76.14
C MET A 1 -67.93 -25.08 75.54
N LYS A 2 -68.00 -24.97 74.19
CA LYS A 2 -67.92 -23.76 73.34
C LYS A 2 -66.55 -23.03 73.35
N SER A 3 -65.66 -23.12 72.36
CA SER A 3 -65.79 -23.00 70.89
C SER A 3 -66.72 -21.86 70.48
N SER A 4 -66.16 -20.66 70.32
CA SER A 4 -66.79 -19.50 69.67
C SER A 4 -65.83 -18.30 69.67
N LEU A 5 -64.66 -18.36 69.03
CA LEU A 5 -63.85 -17.15 68.76
C LEU A 5 -62.98 -17.25 67.49
N LEU A 6 -63.35 -18.12 66.53
CA LEU A 6 -62.60 -18.32 65.27
C LEU A 6 -63.45 -18.14 64.00
N PHE A 7 -64.54 -17.37 64.07
CA PHE A 7 -65.38 -17.04 62.90
C PHE A 7 -65.62 -15.53 62.74
N GLN A 8 -64.59 -14.71 62.94
CA GLN A 8 -64.74 -13.26 62.77
C GLN A 8 -63.62 -12.54 62.02
N ASN A 9 -62.77 -13.26 61.28
CA ASN A 9 -61.73 -12.59 60.47
C ASN A 9 -61.42 -13.25 59.11
N SER A 10 -62.20 -14.24 58.65
CA SER A 10 -62.00 -14.77 57.29
C SER A 10 -62.45 -13.78 56.22
N GLU A 11 -63.58 -13.09 56.40
CA GLU A 11 -64.02 -12.04 55.46
C GLU A 11 -63.08 -10.83 55.44
N ALA A 12 -62.53 -10.45 56.59
CA ALA A 12 -61.57 -9.34 56.66
C ALA A 12 -60.23 -9.72 56.01
N ALA A 13 -59.74 -10.94 56.26
CA ALA A 13 -58.54 -11.46 55.61
C ALA A 13 -58.73 -11.62 54.10
N ASP A 14 -59.86 -12.17 53.65
CA ASP A 14 -60.17 -12.33 52.23
C ASP A 14 -60.32 -10.98 51.53
N ARG A 15 -60.90 -9.98 52.19
CA ARG A 15 -60.96 -8.60 51.65
C ARG A 15 -59.58 -7.97 51.56
N VAL A 16 -58.73 -8.13 52.56
CA VAL A 16 -57.34 -7.63 52.54
C VAL A 16 -56.53 -8.33 51.46
N ILE A 17 -56.66 -9.64 51.30
CA ILE A 17 -56.01 -10.40 50.22
C ILE A 17 -56.53 -9.97 48.87
N THR A 18 -57.84 -9.75 48.73
CA THR A 18 -58.45 -9.25 47.48
C THR A 18 -57.96 -7.84 47.15
N PHE A 19 -57.89 -6.92 48.12
CA PHE A 19 -57.34 -5.59 47.90
C PHE A 19 -55.85 -5.62 47.59
N ALA A 20 -55.07 -6.52 48.21
CA ALA A 20 -53.67 -6.73 47.88
C ALA A 20 -53.49 -7.29 46.46
N PHE A 21 -54.32 -8.24 46.04
CA PHE A 21 -54.30 -8.79 44.68
C PHE A 21 -54.71 -7.75 43.64
N VAL A 22 -55.78 -7.01 43.89
CA VAL A 22 -56.21 -5.92 43.00
C VAL A 22 -55.14 -4.83 42.95
N GLY A 23 -54.52 -4.48 44.08
CA GLY A 23 -53.40 -3.55 44.14
C GLY A 23 -52.20 -4.03 43.33
N LEU A 24 -51.82 -5.30 43.44
CA LEU A 24 -50.73 -5.90 42.66
C LEU A 24 -51.04 -5.94 41.17
N VAL A 25 -52.29 -6.24 40.78
CA VAL A 25 -52.72 -6.24 39.37
C VAL A 25 -52.72 -4.83 38.80
N VAL A 26 -53.18 -3.84 39.56
CA VAL A 26 -53.16 -2.43 39.14
C VAL A 26 -51.72 -1.92 39.02
N ILE A 27 -50.85 -2.25 39.98
CA ILE A 27 -49.42 -1.92 39.91
C ILE A 27 -48.77 -2.63 38.71
N SER A 28 -49.08 -3.90 38.46
CA SER A 28 -48.59 -4.65 37.28
C SER A 28 -49.02 -4.00 35.97
N LEU A 29 -50.29 -3.60 35.85
CA LEU A 29 -50.81 -2.92 34.65
C LEU A 29 -50.22 -1.52 34.48
N LEU A 30 -50.01 -0.78 35.57
CA LEU A 30 -49.32 0.51 35.56
C LEU A 30 -47.83 0.36 35.19
N SER A 31 -47.16 -0.68 35.68
CA SER A 31 -45.78 -1.01 35.31
C SER A 31 -45.67 -1.44 33.86
N ALA A 32 -46.63 -2.22 33.33
CA ALA A 32 -46.66 -2.63 31.93
C ALA A 32 -46.96 -1.46 30.98
N THR A 33 -47.85 -0.54 31.38
CA THR A 33 -48.13 0.68 30.61
C THR A 33 -47.00 1.69 30.71
N ALA A 34 -46.34 1.83 31.86
CA ALA A 34 -45.12 2.61 32.00
C ALA A 34 -43.98 2.00 31.18
N TYR A 35 -43.83 0.68 31.17
CA TYR A 35 -42.87 -0.03 30.31
C TYR A 35 -43.13 0.30 28.84
N LEU A 36 -44.36 0.16 28.34
CA LEU A 36 -44.71 0.49 26.95
C LEU A 36 -44.56 1.99 26.64
N ALA A 37 -44.92 2.88 27.55
CA ALA A 37 -44.81 4.33 27.37
C ALA A 37 -43.35 4.84 27.45
N LEU A 38 -42.49 4.14 28.19
CA LEU A 38 -41.05 4.40 28.30
C LEU A 38 -40.21 3.60 27.30
N GLY A 39 -40.85 2.86 26.37
CA GLY A 39 -40.17 2.16 25.28
C GLY A 39 -39.75 0.72 25.59
N GLY A 40 -40.67 -0.07 26.15
CA GLY A 40 -40.48 -1.47 26.52
C GLY A 40 -39.98 -2.32 25.36
N ASP A 41 -38.84 -2.99 25.58
CA ASP A 41 -38.01 -3.69 24.61
C ASP A 41 -37.97 -3.01 23.23
N LYS A 42 -37.47 -1.77 23.21
CA LYS A 42 -36.34 -1.60 22.31
C LYS A 42 -35.26 -2.46 22.90
N ASN A 43 -34.95 -3.58 22.25
CA ASN A 43 -33.66 -4.22 22.42
C ASN A 43 -32.65 -3.08 22.57
N ALA A 44 -31.80 -3.15 23.59
CA ALA A 44 -30.51 -2.51 23.46
C ALA A 44 -29.85 -3.17 22.24
N GLU A 45 -30.22 -2.73 21.04
CA GLU A 45 -29.22 -2.42 20.05
C GLU A 45 -28.25 -1.56 20.84
N ASP A 46 -27.15 -2.20 21.19
CA ASP A 46 -25.95 -1.54 21.60
C ASP A 46 -25.84 -0.32 20.70
N VAL A 47 -26.04 0.88 21.25
CA VAL A 47 -25.65 2.11 20.59
C VAL A 47 -24.13 2.22 20.74
N SER A 48 -23.39 1.14 20.48
CA SER A 48 -22.41 1.27 19.42
C SER A 48 -23.24 1.54 18.18
N ALA A 49 -23.42 2.82 17.84
CA ALA A 49 -23.45 3.14 16.43
C ALA A 49 -22.13 2.63 15.87
N ALA A 50 -22.05 1.31 15.60
CA ALA A 50 -21.29 0.80 14.49
C ALA A 50 -21.92 1.57 13.35
N SER A 51 -21.32 2.71 13.02
CA SER A 51 -21.61 3.41 11.79
C SER A 51 -21.63 2.30 10.76
N GLU A 52 -22.77 2.03 10.14
CA GLU A 52 -22.75 1.25 8.92
C GLU A 52 -21.72 1.97 8.05
N TRP A 53 -20.56 1.34 7.85
CA TRP A 53 -19.49 1.86 7.02
C TRP A 53 -20.08 1.89 5.62
N VAL A 54 -20.62 3.04 5.24
CA VAL A 54 -20.98 3.32 3.86
C VAL A 54 -19.66 3.57 3.12
N ASP A 55 -19.62 3.21 1.85
CA ASP A 55 -18.47 3.37 0.95
C ASP A 55 -17.97 4.84 0.90
N PRO A 56 -16.70 5.13 1.31
CA PRO A 56 -16.12 6.48 1.31
C PRO A 56 -15.97 7.10 -0.08
N VAL A 57 -16.10 6.31 -1.15
CA VAL A 57 -15.80 6.68 -2.54
C VAL A 57 -17.00 6.47 -3.46
N VAL A 58 -18.21 6.84 -3.01
CA VAL A 58 -19.24 7.22 -3.99
C VAL A 58 -19.04 8.69 -4.28
N GLU A 59 -18.32 8.99 -5.36
CA GLU A 59 -18.12 10.35 -5.83
C GLU A 59 -19.49 11.02 -5.96
N ILE A 60 -19.70 12.11 -5.21
CA ILE A 60 -20.84 12.98 -5.45
C ILE A 60 -20.44 13.80 -6.68
N GLU A 61 -20.70 13.25 -7.87
CA GLU A 61 -20.53 13.95 -9.16
C GLU A 61 -21.61 15.05 -9.30
N ASP A 62 -21.61 16.04 -8.42
CA ASP A 62 -22.34 17.28 -8.65
C ASP A 62 -21.39 18.48 -8.67
N GLU A 63 -21.81 19.53 -9.37
CA GLU A 63 -21.01 20.75 -9.58
C GLU A 63 -20.63 21.49 -8.27
N ASN A 64 -21.09 21.01 -7.09
CA ASN A 64 -20.87 21.64 -5.79
C ASN A 64 -19.99 20.82 -4.83
N HIS A 65 -19.52 19.64 -5.21
CA HIS A 65 -18.52 18.91 -4.41
C HIS A 65 -17.16 19.61 -4.52
N SER A 66 -16.60 19.98 -3.37
CA SER A 66 -15.25 20.56 -3.27
C SER A 66 -14.40 19.75 -2.30
N HIS A 67 -13.20 19.34 -2.75
CA HIS A 67 -12.23 18.62 -1.93
C HIS A 67 -11.54 19.53 -0.89
N SER A 68 -11.92 20.81 -0.82
CA SER A 68 -11.40 21.78 0.17
C SER A 68 -12.17 21.78 1.49
N ASP A 69 -13.30 21.06 1.56
CA ASP A 69 -14.11 20.88 2.77
C ASP A 69 -14.28 19.39 3.06
N LEU A 70 -13.55 18.88 4.07
CA LEU A 70 -13.68 17.50 4.50
C LEU A 70 -15.14 17.15 4.90
N LEU A 71 -15.91 18.11 5.42
CA LEU A 71 -17.31 17.90 5.82
C LEU A 71 -18.25 17.78 4.61
N ALA A 72 -17.79 18.13 3.40
CA ALA A 72 -18.54 17.93 2.17
C ALA A 72 -18.50 16.47 1.69
N HIS A 73 -17.59 15.64 2.22
CA HIS A 73 -17.57 14.21 1.96
C HIS A 73 -18.63 13.47 2.78
N ARG A 74 -19.35 12.55 2.13
CA ARG A 74 -20.50 11.83 2.70
C ARG A 74 -20.21 11.05 3.98
N LEU A 75 -18.94 10.74 4.26
CA LEU A 75 -18.47 9.82 5.30
C LEU A 75 -17.43 10.40 6.24
N GLN A 76 -17.39 11.72 6.32
CA GLN A 76 -16.63 12.39 7.36
C GLN A 76 -17.10 11.92 8.75
N THR A 77 -16.15 11.51 9.58
CA THR A 77 -16.38 11.14 10.98
C THR A 77 -15.82 12.22 11.91
N ASP A 78 -16.36 12.31 13.14
CA ASP A 78 -15.90 13.27 14.14
C ASP A 78 -14.47 12.98 14.65
N ASN A 79 -13.90 11.81 14.31
CA ASN A 79 -12.53 11.42 14.66
C ASN A 79 -11.49 11.76 13.57
N MET A 80 -11.87 12.48 12.51
CA MET A 80 -10.95 13.00 11.50
C MET A 80 -10.85 14.52 11.60
N VAL A 81 -9.64 15.05 11.41
CA VAL A 81 -9.37 16.49 11.36
C VAL A 81 -8.61 16.77 10.08
N LEU A 82 -9.15 17.63 9.22
CA LEU A 82 -8.40 18.15 8.07
C LEU A 82 -7.26 19.03 8.60
N ILE A 83 -6.03 18.59 8.38
CA ILE A 83 -4.83 19.30 8.84
C ILE A 83 -4.47 20.42 7.86
N ASP A 84 -4.48 20.12 6.56
CA ASP A 84 -4.27 21.06 5.48
C ASP A 84 -4.94 20.55 4.19
N TYR A 85 -5.13 21.45 3.22
CA TYR A 85 -5.53 21.14 1.87
C TYR A 85 -4.59 21.85 0.91
N HIS A 86 -4.18 21.14 -0.13
CA HIS A 86 -3.46 21.69 -1.27
C HIS A 86 -4.07 21.09 -2.54
N ASN A 87 -4.46 21.94 -3.49
CA ASN A 87 -4.79 21.51 -4.84
C ASN A 87 -3.51 21.00 -5.54
N LEU A 88 -3.54 19.83 -6.17
CA LEU A 88 -2.43 19.34 -7.00
C LEU A 88 -2.41 20.07 -8.36
N ASN A 89 -2.32 21.40 -8.30
CA ASN A 89 -2.34 22.27 -9.46
C ASN A 89 -1.48 23.50 -9.18
N CYS A 90 -0.60 23.81 -10.13
CA CYS A 90 0.25 24.98 -10.10
C CYS A 90 -0.49 26.17 -10.71
N ASP A 91 -0.34 26.42 -12.00
CA ASP A 91 -0.86 27.63 -12.65
C ASP A 91 -2.25 27.48 -13.28
N GLY A 92 -2.94 26.35 -13.06
CA GLY A 92 -4.22 26.03 -13.70
C GLY A 92 -4.11 25.23 -14.99
N ASN A 93 -2.90 24.90 -15.45
CA ASN A 93 -2.69 24.19 -16.71
C ASN A 93 -2.29 22.72 -16.47
N VAL A 94 -2.95 21.80 -17.19
CA VAL A 94 -2.64 20.35 -17.16
C VAL A 94 -1.24 20.06 -17.70
N ALA A 95 -0.83 20.74 -18.78
CA ALA A 95 0.44 20.51 -19.44
C ALA A 95 1.24 21.82 -19.58
N PRO A 96 2.58 21.75 -19.71
CA PRO A 96 3.42 22.90 -20.08
C PRO A 96 2.97 23.54 -21.41
N PRO A 97 3.16 24.87 -21.61
CA PRO A 97 2.96 25.51 -22.90
C PRO A 97 3.82 24.86 -24.00
N ALA A 98 3.28 24.68 -25.21
CA ALA A 98 3.99 24.07 -26.35
C ALA A 98 5.27 24.81 -26.82
N GLU A 99 5.54 25.99 -26.26
CA GLU A 99 6.76 26.79 -26.49
C GLU A 99 7.90 26.40 -25.53
N LEU A 100 7.57 25.72 -24.43
CA LEU A 100 8.52 25.01 -23.59
C LEU A 100 8.67 23.62 -24.17
N ASP A 101 9.71 23.44 -24.97
CA ASP A 101 10.25 22.10 -25.14
C ASP A 101 10.83 21.67 -23.79
N ASN A 102 10.83 20.36 -23.56
CA ASN A 102 11.29 19.65 -22.37
C ASN A 102 10.18 19.40 -21.33
N VAL A 103 9.87 18.12 -21.16
CA VAL A 103 9.66 17.35 -19.91
C VAL A 103 10.18 17.93 -18.57
N ALA A 104 10.92 19.04 -18.54
CA ALA A 104 11.39 19.66 -17.32
C ALA A 104 10.21 20.16 -16.48
N GLY A 105 10.24 19.87 -15.18
CA GLY A 105 9.11 20.22 -14.35
C GLY A 105 8.91 21.71 -14.18
N ARG A 106 7.67 22.06 -13.87
CA ARG A 106 7.20 23.43 -13.75
C ARG A 106 7.27 23.84 -12.29
N PRO A 107 7.98 24.92 -11.93
CA PRO A 107 7.95 25.44 -10.58
C PRO A 107 6.55 25.97 -10.24
N CYS A 108 6.13 25.74 -9.01
CA CYS A 108 4.81 26.09 -8.51
C CYS A 108 4.95 27.15 -7.42
N TYR A 109 4.11 28.18 -7.49
CA TYR A 109 4.21 29.32 -6.59
C TYR A 109 3.16 29.25 -5.49
N PRO A 110 3.47 29.68 -4.25
CA PRO A 110 2.55 29.61 -3.11
C PRO A 110 1.21 30.31 -3.33
N GLU A 111 1.13 31.33 -4.19
CA GLU A 111 -0.13 32.00 -4.53
C GLU A 111 -1.17 31.09 -5.20
N TYR A 112 -0.77 29.93 -5.70
CA TYR A 112 -1.66 28.96 -6.32
C TYR A 112 -2.26 27.94 -5.36
N LYS A 113 -1.76 27.88 -4.12
CA LYS A 113 -2.32 27.03 -3.08
C LYS A 113 -3.80 27.39 -2.86
N ASN A 114 -4.63 26.37 -2.98
CA ASN A 114 -6.09 26.40 -2.81
C ASN A 114 -6.82 27.32 -3.79
N VAL A 115 -6.24 27.49 -4.99
CA VAL A 115 -6.84 28.27 -6.09
C VAL A 115 -7.34 27.31 -7.18
N GLY A 116 -8.67 27.33 -7.41
CA GLY A 116 -9.28 26.58 -8.51
C GLY A 116 -9.21 27.32 -9.86
N PRO A 117 -9.50 26.63 -10.98
CA PRO A 117 -9.88 25.21 -11.06
C PRO A 117 -8.65 24.30 -10.86
N THR A 118 -8.83 23.17 -10.19
CA THR A 118 -7.86 22.08 -10.18
C THR A 118 -8.22 21.19 -11.37
N PRO A 119 -7.40 21.14 -12.44
CA PRO A 119 -7.61 20.15 -13.48
C PRO A 119 -7.52 18.77 -12.80
N GLY A 120 -8.61 18.01 -12.82
CA GLY A 120 -8.59 16.64 -12.34
C GLY A 120 -8.18 15.75 -13.49
N ASP A 121 -7.10 14.99 -13.32
CA ASP A 121 -6.92 13.74 -14.05
C ASP A 121 -7.33 12.60 -13.10
N SER A 122 -8.22 11.74 -13.58
CA SER A 122 -8.65 10.54 -12.87
C SER A 122 -7.64 9.42 -13.17
N SER A 123 -6.83 9.04 -12.19
CA SER A 123 -5.99 7.86 -12.30
C SER A 123 -5.59 7.33 -10.94
N GLU A 124 -4.85 6.22 -10.96
CA GLU A 124 -4.18 5.66 -9.81
C GLU A 124 -3.12 6.61 -9.28
N ILE A 125 -3.05 6.68 -7.95
CA ILE A 125 -2.18 7.59 -7.22
C ILE A 125 -1.23 6.73 -6.40
N SER A 126 0.06 6.87 -6.68
CA SER A 126 1.15 6.39 -5.85
C SER A 126 1.71 7.57 -5.05
N ILE A 127 2.09 7.33 -3.80
CA ILE A 127 2.70 8.33 -2.94
C ILE A 127 3.99 7.77 -2.38
N GLU A 128 5.08 8.48 -2.65
CA GLU A 128 6.42 8.14 -2.20
C GLU A 128 7.07 9.32 -1.48
N GLY A 129 8.10 9.07 -0.68
CA GLY A 129 8.90 10.14 -0.08
C GLY A 129 9.41 9.83 1.32
N ASN A 130 9.89 10.87 1.98
CA ASN A 130 10.50 10.77 3.31
C ASN A 130 9.53 11.31 4.35
N PHE A 131 8.99 10.41 5.18
CA PHE A 131 8.04 10.74 6.23
C PHE A 131 8.66 10.56 7.61
N MET A 132 8.11 11.27 8.61
CA MET A 132 8.48 11.08 10.03
C MET A 132 9.99 11.17 10.28
N GLU A 133 10.63 10.10 10.76
CA GLU A 133 12.07 10.06 11.03
C GLU A 133 12.96 10.21 9.79
N ASP A 134 12.47 9.88 8.59
CA ASP A 134 13.24 10.03 7.35
C ASP A 134 13.18 11.45 6.78
N CYS A 135 12.27 12.28 7.31
CA CYS A 135 12.14 13.71 7.03
C CYS A 135 13.27 14.49 7.71
N VAL A 136 14.51 14.22 7.27
CA VAL A 136 15.74 14.84 7.76
C VAL A 136 16.51 15.42 6.59
N LYS A 137 16.82 16.72 6.69
CA LYS A 137 17.67 17.41 5.71
C LYS A 137 19.13 17.31 6.13
N ASN A 138 19.93 16.64 5.31
CA ASN A 138 21.35 16.44 5.57
C ASN A 138 22.18 17.69 5.21
N PRO A 139 23.37 17.89 5.82
CA PRO A 139 24.24 19.04 5.53
C PRO A 139 24.73 19.11 4.08
N ASP A 140 24.79 17.99 3.38
CA ASP A 140 25.15 17.88 1.96
C ASP A 140 24.01 18.23 1.00
N GLY A 141 22.80 18.48 1.53
CA GLY A 141 21.62 18.83 0.77
C GLY A 141 20.71 17.65 0.41
N THR A 142 21.10 16.41 0.77
CA THR A 142 20.28 15.20 0.58
C THR A 142 19.17 15.08 1.64
N GLY A 143 18.22 14.18 1.37
CA GLY A 143 17.06 13.95 2.23
C GLY A 143 16.06 15.11 2.16
N GLY A 144 15.39 15.38 3.29
CA GLY A 144 14.34 16.38 3.42
C GLY A 144 12.95 15.77 3.55
N CYS A 145 11.95 16.62 3.69
CA CYS A 145 10.57 16.25 3.96
C CYS A 145 9.76 16.50 2.69
N TYR A 146 9.82 15.55 1.76
CA TYR A 146 9.13 15.66 0.48
C TYR A 146 8.20 14.47 0.28
N ALA A 147 7.05 14.73 -0.32
CA ALA A 147 6.17 13.71 -0.87
C ALA A 147 6.07 13.88 -2.38
N TYR A 148 6.03 12.76 -3.09
CA TYR A 148 5.87 12.68 -4.53
C TYR A 148 4.57 11.96 -4.78
N VAL A 149 3.71 12.55 -5.60
CA VAL A 149 2.35 12.03 -5.84
C VAL A 149 2.18 11.86 -7.34
N SER A 150 1.88 10.66 -7.83
CA SER A 150 1.56 10.46 -9.24
C SER A 150 0.10 10.87 -9.52
N SER A 151 -0.13 11.49 -10.67
CA SER A 151 -1.46 11.92 -11.13
C SER A 151 -1.60 11.79 -12.65
N TYR A 152 -1.73 10.53 -13.10
CA TYR A 152 -1.89 10.13 -14.50
C TYR A 152 -0.72 10.51 -15.42
N ASN A 153 -0.59 11.75 -15.87
CA ASN A 153 0.47 12.16 -16.84
C ASN A 153 1.58 12.99 -16.22
N GLN A 154 1.49 13.22 -14.92
CA GLN A 154 2.45 14.00 -14.17
C GLN A 154 2.64 13.42 -12.78
N PHE A 155 3.70 13.85 -12.12
CA PHE A 155 3.79 13.73 -10.67
C PHE A 155 4.09 15.08 -10.03
N GLU A 156 3.57 15.27 -8.83
CA GLU A 156 3.75 16.43 -8.00
C GLU A 156 4.89 16.22 -7.00
N ILE A 157 5.69 17.27 -6.75
CA ILE A 157 6.68 17.31 -5.67
C ILE A 157 6.20 18.27 -4.59
N LEU A 158 5.86 17.73 -3.42
CA LEU A 158 5.33 18.48 -2.28
C LEU A 158 6.42 18.64 -1.19
N ASP A 159 6.56 19.84 -0.63
CA ASP A 159 7.22 20.05 0.66
C ASP A 159 6.21 19.76 1.78
N ILE A 160 6.53 18.77 2.60
CA ILE A 160 5.72 18.31 3.74
C ILE A 160 6.41 18.56 5.08
N SER A 161 7.44 19.42 5.12
CA SER A 161 8.16 19.76 6.35
C SER A 161 7.27 20.41 7.42
N GLU A 162 6.20 21.07 6.99
CA GLU A 162 5.13 21.58 7.84
C GLU A 162 3.81 20.88 7.46
N PRO A 163 3.39 19.79 8.13
CA PRO A 163 2.19 19.04 7.73
C PRO A 163 0.88 19.83 7.70
N ASN A 164 0.82 20.95 8.44
CA ASN A 164 -0.30 21.90 8.43
C ASN A 164 -0.12 23.06 7.43
N ASN A 165 0.91 22.98 6.60
CA ASN A 165 1.21 23.90 5.52
C ASN A 165 2.04 23.18 4.43
N ILE A 166 1.43 22.18 3.79
CA ILE A 166 2.00 21.48 2.64
C ILE A 166 2.12 22.47 1.48
N VAL A 167 3.22 22.40 0.71
CA VAL A 167 3.46 23.30 -0.44
C VAL A 167 3.85 22.49 -1.66
N LEU A 168 3.15 22.68 -2.78
CA LEU A 168 3.56 22.16 -4.07
C LEU A 168 4.75 22.96 -4.61
N LEU A 169 5.88 22.29 -4.84
CA LEU A 169 7.13 22.89 -5.30
C LEU A 169 7.23 22.86 -6.82
N SER A 170 6.95 21.71 -7.43
CA SER A 170 6.93 21.55 -8.87
C SER A 170 6.08 20.36 -9.32
N THR A 171 5.84 20.28 -10.62
CA THR A 171 5.26 19.10 -11.30
C THR A 171 6.21 18.62 -12.38
N TYR A 172 6.43 17.33 -12.54
CA TYR A 172 7.04 16.76 -13.76
C TYR A 172 5.92 16.21 -14.66
N TYR A 173 5.95 16.50 -15.96
CA TYR A 173 4.97 16.03 -16.94
C TYR A 173 5.64 15.04 -17.90
N ALA A 174 5.07 13.85 -18.05
CA ALA A 174 5.55 12.88 -19.00
C ALA A 174 4.93 13.04 -20.38
N GLU A 175 5.77 12.90 -21.39
CA GLU A 175 5.37 12.93 -22.81
C GLU A 175 4.71 11.64 -23.28
N VAL A 176 4.84 10.53 -22.53
CA VAL A 176 4.29 9.23 -22.94
C VAL A 176 3.51 8.56 -21.83
N GLY A 177 2.44 7.88 -22.24
CA GLY A 177 1.66 6.97 -21.40
C GLY A 177 1.15 7.57 -20.09
N ARG A 178 0.47 6.72 -19.31
CA ARG A 178 0.15 7.04 -17.91
C ARG A 178 1.30 6.65 -17.01
N MET A 179 1.60 7.47 -16.00
CA MET A 179 2.37 7.14 -14.82
C MET A 179 1.49 6.32 -13.89
N ILE A 180 1.82 5.05 -13.74
CA ILE A 180 1.04 4.14 -12.92
C ILE A 180 1.66 4.00 -11.51
N ASP A 181 2.98 4.13 -11.41
CA ASP A 181 3.71 4.05 -10.16
C ASP A 181 4.98 4.89 -10.25
N ILE A 182 5.45 5.35 -9.09
CA ILE A 182 6.74 6.01 -8.93
C ILE A 182 7.49 5.39 -7.76
N LYS A 183 8.83 5.46 -7.79
CA LYS A 183 9.69 5.12 -6.66
C LYS A 183 10.73 6.20 -6.44
N VAL A 184 11.00 6.52 -5.18
CA VAL A 184 11.89 7.63 -4.82
C VAL A 184 13.05 7.09 -4.00
N THR A 185 14.25 7.52 -4.38
CA THR A 185 15.47 7.17 -3.63
C THR A 185 15.51 7.86 -2.26
N PRO A 186 16.03 7.20 -1.19
CA PRO A 186 16.05 7.77 0.16
C PRO A 186 16.77 9.13 0.29
N ASP A 187 17.73 9.41 -0.60
CA ASP A 187 18.45 10.68 -0.65
C ASP A 187 17.64 11.82 -1.27
N ASN A 188 16.43 11.53 -1.74
CA ASN A 188 15.51 12.45 -2.40
C ASN A 188 16.04 13.06 -3.71
N ASN A 189 16.97 12.42 -4.41
CA ASN A 189 17.55 12.99 -5.64
C ASN A 189 17.01 12.37 -6.92
N TRP A 190 16.37 11.21 -6.85
CA TRP A 190 15.93 10.46 -8.02
C TRP A 190 14.52 9.91 -7.84
N VAL A 191 13.73 10.04 -8.90
CA VAL A 191 12.41 9.42 -9.05
C VAL A 191 12.45 8.49 -10.25
N LEU A 192 12.11 7.23 -10.05
CA LEU A 192 11.82 6.27 -11.10
C LEU A 192 10.31 6.36 -11.40
N VAL A 193 9.95 6.48 -12.67
CA VAL A 193 8.56 6.55 -13.11
C VAL A 193 8.27 5.33 -13.97
N ASN A 194 7.21 4.60 -13.64
CA ASN A 194 6.69 3.51 -14.45
C ASN A 194 5.55 3.98 -15.35
N HIS A 195 5.76 3.84 -16.66
CA HIS A 195 4.77 4.12 -17.68
C HIS A 195 4.13 2.84 -18.18
N GLU A 196 2.80 2.82 -18.19
CA GLU A 196 2.02 1.69 -18.67
C GLU A 196 1.33 1.98 -20.00
N LEU A 197 1.18 0.92 -20.82
CA LEU A 197 0.29 0.88 -21.98
C LEU A 197 -1.18 1.08 -21.56
N THR A 198 -1.67 2.30 -21.74
CA THR A 198 -3.12 2.59 -21.66
C THR A 198 -3.89 1.73 -22.65
N ASN A 199 -4.80 0.88 -22.12
CA ASN A 199 -5.85 0.29 -22.94
C ASN A 199 -6.79 1.41 -23.40
N SER A 200 -6.82 1.67 -24.72
CA SER A 200 -7.59 2.76 -25.34
C SER A 200 -9.09 2.75 -25.05
N ASP A 201 -9.63 1.62 -24.56
CA ASP A 201 -11.05 1.45 -24.23
C ASP A 201 -11.42 1.93 -22.81
N LEU A 202 -10.44 2.10 -21.90
CA LEU A 202 -10.67 2.53 -20.51
C LEU A 202 -10.06 3.90 -20.22
N ASP A 203 -8.87 4.19 -20.76
CA ASP A 203 -8.11 5.41 -20.46
C ASP A 203 -7.49 6.00 -21.74
N PRO A 204 -7.88 7.21 -22.18
CA PRO A 204 -7.43 7.77 -23.45
C PRO A 204 -5.95 8.16 -23.41
N ILE A 205 -5.24 7.87 -24.51
CA ILE A 205 -3.82 8.21 -24.71
C ILE A 205 -3.64 9.74 -24.64
N PRO A 206 -2.73 10.25 -23.79
CA PRO A 206 -2.40 11.66 -23.74
C PRO A 206 -1.68 12.06 -25.04
N GLN A 207 -2.39 12.83 -25.87
CA GLN A 207 -1.96 13.24 -27.21
C GLN A 207 -1.89 12.06 -28.21
N ASP A 208 -2.96 11.96 -29.01
CA ASP A 208 -3.14 11.05 -30.15
C ASP A 208 -2.15 11.38 -31.28
N ASP A 209 -0.85 11.32 -30.99
CA ASP A 209 0.23 11.41 -31.96
C ASP A 209 0.91 10.05 -32.16
N ASP A 210 1.34 9.78 -33.39
CA ASP A 210 1.93 8.51 -33.80
C ASP A 210 3.31 8.24 -33.12
N ALA A 211 3.81 9.15 -32.27
CA ALA A 211 5.08 9.01 -31.54
C ALA A 211 4.85 8.44 -30.12
N ASN A 212 3.66 8.61 -29.55
CA ASN A 212 3.24 7.99 -28.29
C ASN A 212 2.74 6.55 -28.52
N SER A 213 3.68 5.60 -28.64
CA SER A 213 3.34 4.21 -28.94
C SER A 213 2.56 3.46 -27.85
N GLY A 214 2.39 4.07 -26.66
CA GLY A 214 1.87 3.40 -25.47
C GLY A 214 2.79 2.28 -24.95
N ALA A 215 4.01 2.13 -25.46
CA ALA A 215 4.94 1.11 -24.98
C ALA A 215 5.27 1.28 -23.48
N ASN A 216 5.39 0.17 -22.75
CA ASN A 216 5.88 0.18 -21.37
C ASN A 216 7.25 0.88 -21.35
N ARG A 217 7.43 1.83 -20.44
CA ARG A 217 8.67 2.61 -20.33
C ARG A 217 8.97 2.92 -18.89
N LEU A 218 10.26 2.98 -18.57
CA LEU A 218 10.72 3.52 -17.30
C LEU A 218 11.50 4.79 -17.55
N ASP A 219 11.15 5.85 -16.82
CA ASP A 219 11.88 7.12 -16.84
C ASP A 219 12.62 7.31 -15.52
N VAL A 220 13.82 7.86 -15.59
CA VAL A 220 14.54 8.35 -14.41
C VAL A 220 14.56 9.85 -14.43
N ILE A 221 14.03 10.44 -13.37
CA ILE A 221 13.95 11.88 -13.18
C ILE A 221 14.89 12.29 -12.07
N TYR A 222 15.82 13.18 -12.38
CA TYR A 222 16.67 13.84 -11.40
C TYR A 222 15.90 14.99 -10.76
N VAL A 223 15.78 14.95 -9.44
CA VAL A 223 14.96 15.88 -8.64
C VAL A 223 15.74 16.56 -7.51
N ALA A 224 17.07 16.53 -7.51
CA ALA A 224 17.85 17.20 -6.46
C ALA A 224 17.48 18.70 -6.32
N ASN A 225 17.27 19.38 -7.46
CA ASN A 225 16.53 20.64 -7.48
C ASN A 225 15.03 20.35 -7.59
N LYS A 226 14.32 20.42 -6.46
CA LYS A 226 12.87 20.13 -6.37
C LYS A 226 11.97 21.06 -7.20
N ASN A 227 12.51 22.17 -7.73
CA ASN A 227 11.78 23.12 -8.56
C ASN A 227 11.97 22.87 -10.07
N GLU A 228 12.93 22.03 -10.43
CA GLU A 228 13.35 21.79 -11.82
C GLU A 228 13.68 20.28 -11.97
N PRO A 229 12.68 19.39 -11.92
CA PRO A 229 12.91 17.97 -12.17
C PRO A 229 13.25 17.75 -13.65
N ILE A 230 14.20 16.87 -13.95
CA ILE A 230 14.77 16.67 -15.30
C ILE A 230 14.85 15.17 -15.60
N LYS A 231 14.30 14.73 -16.73
CA LYS A 231 14.52 13.36 -17.22
C LYS A 231 15.98 13.18 -17.64
N VAL A 232 16.63 12.11 -17.16
CA VAL A 232 18.06 11.83 -17.41
C VAL A 232 18.33 10.49 -18.09
N ALA A 233 17.35 9.59 -18.04
CA ALA A 233 17.42 8.28 -18.65
C ALA A 233 16.02 7.73 -18.90
N GLU A 234 15.95 6.80 -19.84
CA GLU A 234 14.76 5.97 -20.06
C GLU A 234 15.16 4.53 -20.33
N TRP A 235 14.23 3.60 -20.15
CA TRP A 235 14.31 2.22 -20.64
C TRP A 235 13.03 1.90 -21.40
N ASN A 236 13.16 1.55 -22.67
CA ASN A 236 12.01 1.26 -23.55
C ASN A 236 11.66 -0.23 -23.56
N ASN A 237 10.37 -0.55 -23.41
CA ASN A 237 9.83 -1.90 -23.28
C ASN A 237 10.59 -2.78 -22.29
N PRO A 238 10.87 -2.33 -21.05
CA PRO A 238 11.35 -3.25 -20.04
C PRO A 238 10.25 -4.30 -19.79
N PRO A 239 10.61 -5.52 -19.34
CA PRO A 239 9.65 -6.45 -18.75
C PRO A 239 9.11 -5.80 -17.47
N ALA A 240 8.10 -4.96 -17.65
CA ALA A 240 7.54 -4.05 -16.67
C ALA A 240 6.04 -4.10 -16.86
N GLY A 241 5.33 -4.60 -15.85
CA GLY A 241 3.91 -4.82 -15.90
C GLY A 241 3.07 -3.67 -15.36
N PHE A 242 1.79 -4.00 -15.14
CA PHE A 242 0.69 -3.10 -14.82
C PHE A 242 1.01 -2.17 -13.66
N HIS A 243 1.62 -2.68 -12.58
CA HIS A 243 2.13 -1.91 -11.46
C HIS A 243 3.57 -2.40 -11.16
N ASN A 244 4.24 -1.84 -10.16
CA ASN A 244 5.28 -2.56 -9.38
C ASN A 244 6.64 -2.69 -10.01
N GLN A 245 7.36 -1.62 -9.76
CA GLN A 245 8.78 -1.75 -9.65
C GLN A 245 9.20 -1.23 -8.30
N ASP A 246 10.13 -1.92 -7.69
CA ASP A 246 10.92 -1.31 -6.63
C ASP A 246 12.38 -1.23 -7.08
N LEU A 247 13.15 -0.45 -6.35
CA LEU A 247 14.58 -0.31 -6.55
C LEU A 247 15.32 -0.50 -5.25
N HIS A 248 16.58 -0.90 -5.36
CA HIS A 248 17.49 -0.92 -4.24
C HIS A 248 18.86 -0.38 -4.65
N VAL A 249 19.41 0.47 -3.80
CA VAL A 249 20.77 1.00 -3.92
C VAL A 249 21.65 0.26 -2.93
N ASP A 250 22.48 -0.66 -3.44
CA ASP A 250 23.39 -1.49 -2.66
C ASP A 250 24.82 -0.95 -2.73
N CYS A 251 25.26 -0.32 -1.65
CA CYS A 251 26.63 0.18 -1.50
C CYS A 251 27.60 -0.84 -0.87
N ASP A 252 27.08 -1.97 -0.39
CA ASP A 252 27.82 -2.98 0.36
C ASP A 252 27.90 -4.33 -0.37
N TRP A 253 27.65 -4.37 -1.68
CA TRP A 253 27.75 -5.58 -2.50
C TRP A 253 29.18 -6.13 -2.60
N GLU A 254 29.58 -6.92 -1.60
CA GLU A 254 30.96 -7.45 -1.48
C GLU A 254 31.38 -8.33 -2.68
N ASN A 255 30.41 -8.96 -3.33
CA ASN A 255 30.60 -9.88 -4.45
C ASN A 255 30.43 -9.24 -5.83
N ALA A 256 30.39 -7.90 -5.91
CA ALA A 256 30.28 -7.18 -7.18
C ALA A 256 31.36 -7.64 -8.18
N PRO A 257 31.00 -7.95 -9.44
CA PRO A 257 31.97 -8.31 -10.47
C PRO A 257 33.00 -7.20 -10.64
N VAL A 258 34.27 -7.56 -10.91
CA VAL A 258 35.38 -6.59 -11.02
C VAL A 258 35.13 -5.45 -12.02
N ILE A 259 34.31 -5.70 -13.04
CA ILE A 259 33.94 -4.69 -14.05
C ILE A 259 32.99 -3.60 -13.50
N TYR A 260 32.26 -3.90 -12.44
CA TYR A 260 31.30 -3.01 -11.78
C TYR A 260 31.77 -2.57 -10.39
N ALA A 261 32.72 -3.26 -9.78
CA ALA A 261 33.33 -2.94 -8.47
C ALA A 261 34.03 -1.55 -8.39
N GLN A 262 34.02 -0.79 -9.47
CA GLN A 262 34.46 0.61 -9.51
C GLN A 262 33.34 1.59 -9.14
N GLU A 263 32.08 1.16 -9.21
CA GLU A 263 30.91 1.92 -8.78
C GLU A 263 30.87 1.94 -7.24
N GLU A 264 30.59 3.10 -6.64
CA GLU A 264 30.49 3.20 -5.17
C GLU A 264 29.24 2.52 -4.62
N CYS A 265 28.14 2.55 -5.38
CA CYS A 265 26.89 1.88 -5.08
C CYS A 265 26.27 1.31 -6.35
N HIS A 266 25.53 0.23 -6.20
CA HIS A 266 24.97 -0.58 -7.29
C HIS A 266 23.45 -0.46 -7.28
N LEU A 267 22.86 -0.18 -8.44
CA LEU A 267 21.42 -0.03 -8.55
C LEU A 267 20.79 -1.31 -9.10
N PHE A 268 19.88 -1.88 -8.31
CA PHE A 268 19.00 -2.97 -8.71
C PHE A 268 17.56 -2.47 -8.90
N LEU A 269 16.88 -3.02 -9.89
CA LEU A 269 15.46 -2.81 -10.16
C LEU A 269 14.74 -4.16 -10.06
N TYR A 270 13.57 -4.18 -9.43
CA TYR A 270 12.73 -5.35 -9.26
C TYR A 270 11.45 -5.15 -10.08
N GLY A 271 11.40 -5.70 -11.29
CA GLY A 271 10.26 -5.56 -12.20
C GLY A 271 9.26 -6.71 -12.11
N ALA A 272 7.98 -6.40 -12.18
CA ALA A 272 6.91 -7.38 -12.39
C ALA A 272 6.72 -7.74 -13.88
N ASP A 273 6.59 -9.03 -14.20
CA ASP A 273 6.08 -9.48 -15.51
C ASP A 273 4.54 -9.32 -15.55
N PRO A 274 3.98 -8.55 -16.50
CA PRO A 274 2.53 -8.27 -16.57
C PRO A 274 1.64 -9.46 -16.94
N TYR A 275 2.19 -10.60 -17.34
CA TYR A 275 1.35 -11.64 -17.94
C TYR A 275 0.99 -12.76 -16.94
N PRO A 276 -0.30 -13.12 -16.79
CA PRO A 276 -0.79 -14.02 -15.74
C PRO A 276 -0.50 -15.52 -16.00
N GLU A 277 0.30 -15.88 -17.00
CA GLU A 277 0.49 -17.29 -17.36
C GLU A 277 1.51 -17.99 -16.45
N MET A 278 1.16 -19.18 -15.96
CA MET A 278 2.07 -20.05 -15.22
C MET A 278 3.21 -20.64 -16.09
N VAL A 279 3.02 -20.65 -17.41
CA VAL A 279 3.98 -21.16 -18.38
C VAL A 279 3.85 -20.32 -19.65
N GLU A 280 4.98 -19.87 -20.18
CA GLU A 280 5.05 -19.26 -21.50
C GLU A 280 4.52 -20.23 -22.60
N GLY A 281 4.08 -19.71 -23.75
CA GLY A 281 3.72 -20.55 -24.91
C GLY A 281 4.83 -21.51 -25.38
N ASP A 282 4.58 -22.21 -26.51
CA ASP A 282 5.31 -23.40 -27.02
C ASP A 282 6.87 -23.40 -27.04
N SER A 283 7.56 -22.30 -26.73
CA SER A 283 9.03 -22.21 -26.68
C SER A 283 9.67 -22.23 -25.28
N GLY A 284 8.92 -22.00 -24.19
CA GLY A 284 9.41 -22.12 -22.79
C GLY A 284 10.80 -21.52 -22.54
N THR A 285 11.06 -20.32 -23.08
CA THR A 285 12.41 -19.75 -23.18
C THR A 285 12.62 -18.59 -22.21
N PHE A 286 11.55 -18.08 -21.58
CA PHE A 286 11.64 -16.95 -20.65
C PHE A 286 10.89 -17.20 -19.33
N TYR A 287 11.44 -16.57 -18.30
CA TYR A 287 11.00 -16.52 -16.91
C TYR A 287 9.75 -15.65 -16.69
N LYS A 288 8.84 -16.04 -15.79
CA LYS A 288 7.62 -15.29 -15.41
C LYS A 288 7.75 -14.70 -14.00
N GLY A 289 6.84 -13.82 -13.57
CA GLY A 289 6.88 -13.26 -12.21
C GLY A 289 7.85 -12.09 -12.05
N THR A 290 8.67 -12.08 -11.00
CA THR A 290 9.60 -10.99 -10.69
C THR A 290 10.91 -11.13 -11.47
N GLN A 291 11.36 -10.06 -12.10
CA GLN A 291 12.64 -9.98 -12.77
C GLN A 291 13.55 -8.99 -12.04
N VAL A 292 14.78 -9.40 -11.77
CA VAL A 292 15.77 -8.53 -11.12
C VAL A 292 16.72 -8.01 -12.18
N PHE A 293 16.86 -6.69 -12.28
CA PHE A 293 17.77 -6.03 -13.20
C PHE A 293 18.87 -5.31 -12.45
N TYR A 294 20.07 -5.37 -13.00
CA TYR A 294 21.18 -4.50 -12.63
C TYR A 294 21.28 -3.35 -13.63
N VAL A 295 21.52 -2.14 -13.13
CA VAL A 295 21.75 -0.94 -13.95
C VAL A 295 23.25 -0.64 -14.00
N PRO A 296 23.95 -0.93 -15.11
CA PRO A 296 25.38 -0.65 -15.22
C PRO A 296 25.67 0.85 -15.08
N LEU A 297 26.70 1.20 -14.31
CA LEU A 297 27.13 2.56 -14.00
C LEU A 297 26.08 3.39 -13.24
N GLY A 298 24.96 2.79 -12.84
CA GLY A 298 23.86 3.37 -12.06
C GLY A 298 23.69 4.89 -12.20
N PHE A 299 23.71 5.56 -11.06
CA PHE A 299 23.58 7.02 -10.94
C PHE A 299 24.76 7.79 -11.56
N GLU A 300 25.95 7.21 -11.67
CA GLU A 300 27.13 7.87 -12.25
C GLU A 300 26.98 8.12 -13.76
N SER A 301 26.15 7.32 -14.43
CA SER A 301 25.84 7.47 -15.85
C SER A 301 24.78 8.53 -16.15
N TRP A 302 24.05 8.98 -15.13
CA TRP A 302 22.90 9.87 -15.26
C TRP A 302 23.30 11.31 -14.96
N LEU A 303 23.54 12.07 -16.02
CA LEU A 303 24.03 13.44 -15.90
C LEU A 303 22.88 14.43 -16.19
N PRO A 304 22.52 15.33 -15.26
CA PRO A 304 21.44 16.29 -15.47
C PRO A 304 21.78 17.39 -16.50
N THR A 305 23.01 17.41 -17.00
CA THR A 305 23.49 18.35 -18.03
C THR A 305 23.55 17.73 -19.44
N GLN A 306 22.90 16.58 -19.64
CA GLN A 306 22.84 15.89 -20.93
C GLN A 306 22.00 16.66 -21.94
N THR A 307 22.31 16.48 -23.23
CA THR A 307 21.44 16.98 -24.31
C THR A 307 20.14 16.18 -24.36
N GLU A 308 19.10 16.75 -24.95
CA GLU A 308 17.80 16.08 -25.15
C GLU A 308 17.93 14.69 -25.80
N GLU A 309 18.74 14.56 -26.86
CA GLU A 309 19.03 13.27 -27.51
C GLU A 309 19.65 12.23 -26.54
N GLN A 310 20.44 12.69 -25.57
CA GLN A 310 21.07 11.82 -24.58
C GLN A 310 20.12 11.44 -23.45
N GLN A 311 19.18 12.32 -23.10
CA GLN A 311 18.14 12.07 -22.10
C GLN A 311 17.08 11.09 -22.64
N ASN A 312 16.73 11.22 -23.92
CA ASN A 312 15.80 10.34 -24.65
C ASN A 312 16.48 9.08 -25.21
N GLY A 313 17.67 8.74 -24.71
CA GLY A 313 18.41 7.55 -25.12
C GLY A 313 18.16 6.40 -24.15
N SER A 314 17.54 5.32 -24.63
CA SER A 314 17.35 4.11 -23.82
C SER A 314 18.68 3.62 -23.24
N ARG A 315 18.72 3.46 -21.92
CA ARG A 315 19.88 2.89 -21.21
C ARG A 315 19.83 1.37 -21.24
N GLU A 316 20.96 0.76 -20.96
CA GLU A 316 21.05 -0.68 -20.78
C GLU A 316 20.60 -1.04 -19.36
N ILE A 317 19.83 -2.11 -19.25
CA ILE A 317 19.62 -2.88 -18.01
C ILE A 317 20.00 -4.32 -18.31
N ILE A 318 20.64 -4.96 -17.34
CA ILE A 318 21.08 -6.35 -17.46
C ILE A 318 20.21 -7.17 -16.52
N ARG A 319 19.52 -8.18 -17.03
CA ARG A 319 18.81 -9.12 -16.16
C ARG A 319 19.82 -9.88 -15.30
N TRP A 320 19.68 -9.74 -14.00
CA TRP A 320 20.59 -10.32 -13.00
C TRP A 320 20.02 -11.57 -12.33
N GLY A 321 18.69 -11.66 -12.24
CA GLY A 321 17.98 -12.77 -11.59
C GLY A 321 16.49 -12.75 -11.86
N GLY A 322 15.76 -13.67 -11.20
CA GLY A 322 14.31 -13.69 -11.18
C GLY A 322 13.72 -14.51 -10.03
N TYR A 323 12.48 -14.17 -9.62
CA TYR A 323 11.64 -14.99 -8.73
C TYR A 323 10.23 -15.32 -9.31
N SER A 324 9.82 -16.59 -9.20
CA SER A 324 8.57 -17.18 -9.70
C SER A 324 8.10 -18.22 -8.70
N PRO A 325 6.89 -18.10 -8.15
CA PRO A 325 6.28 -19.13 -7.34
C PRO A 325 6.29 -20.48 -8.05
N GLU A 326 6.83 -21.51 -7.40
CA GLU A 326 6.70 -22.88 -7.90
C GLU A 326 5.22 -23.26 -8.01
N PRO A 327 4.74 -23.83 -9.13
CA PRO A 327 3.32 -24.08 -9.37
C PRO A 327 2.61 -24.89 -8.27
N GLU A 328 3.30 -25.86 -7.66
CA GLU A 328 2.78 -26.65 -6.54
C GLU A 328 2.53 -25.82 -5.27
N THR A 329 3.10 -24.62 -5.19
CA THR A 329 2.96 -23.71 -4.05
C THR A 329 1.95 -22.59 -4.27
N THR A 330 1.28 -22.52 -5.43
CA THR A 330 0.35 -21.41 -5.76
C THR A 330 -1.09 -21.67 -5.32
N CYS A 331 -1.35 -22.74 -4.57
CA CYS A 331 -2.72 -23.14 -4.27
C CYS A 331 -3.60 -23.42 -5.51
N GLY A 332 -2.98 -23.72 -6.66
CA GLY A 332 -3.66 -23.86 -7.95
C GLY A 332 -4.03 -22.53 -8.62
N GLY A 333 -3.51 -21.41 -8.09
CA GLY A 333 -3.67 -20.05 -8.59
C GLY A 333 -2.75 -19.69 -9.75
N SER A 334 -3.04 -18.55 -10.39
CA SER A 334 -2.20 -17.89 -11.38
C SER A 334 -0.92 -17.28 -10.76
N ILE A 335 0.02 -16.85 -11.62
CA ILE A 335 1.30 -16.22 -11.22
C ILE A 335 1.35 -14.82 -11.84
N PHE A 336 0.37 -14.00 -11.48
CA PHE A 336 0.36 -12.59 -11.88
C PHE A 336 1.06 -11.78 -10.79
N ASN A 337 2.25 -11.26 -11.08
CA ASN A 337 2.96 -10.38 -10.16
C ASN A 337 2.26 -9.01 -10.16
N HIS A 338 1.58 -8.72 -9.05
CA HIS A 338 0.86 -7.48 -8.84
C HIS A 338 1.61 -6.49 -7.94
N ASP A 339 2.63 -6.84 -7.17
CA ASP A 339 3.38 -6.02 -6.18
C ASP A 339 4.87 -6.35 -6.06
N ASN A 340 5.82 -5.42 -5.97
CA ASN A 340 7.16 -5.70 -5.46
C ASN A 340 7.52 -4.58 -4.47
N VAL A 341 7.81 -4.96 -3.22
CA VAL A 341 8.31 -4.02 -2.20
C VAL A 341 9.59 -4.55 -1.60
N PHE A 342 10.67 -3.81 -1.76
CA PHE A 342 11.98 -4.05 -1.19
C PHE A 342 12.03 -3.52 0.24
N HIS A 343 12.63 -4.30 1.15
CA HIS A 343 12.74 -3.90 2.54
C HIS A 343 13.92 -4.57 3.25
N ILE A 344 14.62 -3.83 4.10
CA ILE A 344 15.66 -4.39 4.98
C ILE A 344 15.01 -4.83 6.29
N HIS A 345 14.93 -6.14 6.51
CA HIS A 345 14.27 -6.68 7.69
C HIS A 345 14.96 -6.23 9.00
N PRO A 346 14.26 -5.58 9.94
CA PRO A 346 14.89 -4.90 11.08
C PRO A 346 15.55 -5.85 12.09
N ILE A 347 15.18 -7.13 12.10
CA ILE A 347 15.77 -8.14 13.01
C ILE A 347 16.99 -8.80 12.38
N THR A 348 16.85 -9.27 11.13
CA THR A 348 17.84 -10.13 10.48
C THR A 348 18.85 -9.32 9.66
N GLY A 349 18.51 -8.08 9.28
CA GLY A 349 19.29 -7.26 8.36
C GLY A 349 19.26 -7.78 6.92
N GLN A 350 18.41 -8.77 6.62
CA GLN A 350 18.27 -9.30 5.26
C GLN A 350 17.54 -8.28 4.38
N ALA A 351 18.01 -8.12 3.16
CA ALA A 351 17.28 -7.49 2.09
C ALA A 351 16.22 -8.46 1.55
N LEU A 352 14.96 -8.16 1.80
CA LEU A 352 13.83 -8.99 1.44
C LEU A 352 12.97 -8.29 0.39
N LEU A 353 12.46 -9.06 -0.56
CA LEU A 353 11.45 -8.63 -1.50
C LEU A 353 10.10 -9.23 -1.11
N TYR A 354 9.13 -8.37 -0.82
CA TYR A 354 7.74 -8.69 -0.56
C TYR A 354 6.97 -8.57 -1.87
N ILE A 355 6.59 -9.72 -2.43
CA ILE A 355 6.05 -9.82 -3.77
C ILE A 355 4.57 -10.20 -3.69
N SER A 356 3.70 -9.29 -4.11
CA SER A 356 2.26 -9.53 -4.14
C SER A 356 1.90 -10.24 -5.43
N TYR A 357 1.37 -11.46 -5.34
CA TYR A 357 0.79 -12.14 -6.49
C TYR A 357 -0.73 -12.23 -6.37
N TRP A 358 -1.41 -12.12 -7.52
CA TRP A 358 -2.77 -12.60 -7.60
C TRP A 358 -2.81 -14.12 -7.70
N ASP A 359 -3.68 -14.71 -6.89
CA ASP A 359 -3.90 -16.14 -6.68
C ASP A 359 -2.69 -16.95 -6.16
N ALA A 360 -1.46 -16.42 -6.24
CA ALA A 360 -0.28 -17.01 -5.61
C ALA A 360 0.14 -16.30 -4.32
N GLY A 361 -0.65 -15.35 -3.82
CA GLY A 361 -0.50 -14.68 -2.52
C GLY A 361 0.77 -13.86 -2.34
N LEU A 362 1.09 -13.50 -1.10
CA LEU A 362 2.34 -12.79 -0.78
C LEU A 362 3.50 -13.79 -0.76
N ARG A 363 4.63 -13.43 -1.37
CA ARG A 363 5.92 -14.14 -1.30
C ARG A 363 6.96 -13.22 -0.69
N ILE A 364 7.84 -13.79 0.14
CA ILE A 364 8.94 -13.08 0.79
C ILE A 364 10.22 -13.80 0.37
N VAL A 365 11.07 -13.08 -0.36
CA VAL A 365 12.25 -13.65 -1.02
C VAL A 365 13.50 -12.90 -0.59
N ASP A 366 14.54 -13.63 -0.18
CA ASP A 366 15.82 -13.04 0.21
C ASP A 366 16.69 -12.70 -1.01
N VAL A 367 16.97 -11.41 -1.16
CA VAL A 367 17.78 -10.83 -2.24
C VAL A 367 19.10 -10.22 -1.73
N SER A 368 19.48 -10.48 -0.48
CA SER A 368 20.65 -9.89 0.21
C SER A 368 22.00 -10.17 -0.46
N GLU A 369 22.13 -11.29 -1.17
CA GLU A 369 23.40 -11.70 -1.77
C GLU A 369 23.28 -11.87 -3.28
N PRO A 370 23.29 -10.78 -4.08
CA PRO A 370 23.31 -10.88 -5.52
C PRO A 370 24.58 -11.63 -6.02
N PRO A 371 24.45 -12.56 -6.98
CA PRO A 371 25.57 -13.38 -7.43
C PRO A 371 26.55 -12.56 -8.27
N ALA A 372 27.84 -12.90 -8.21
CA ALA A 372 28.89 -12.28 -9.03
C ALA A 372 28.78 -12.59 -10.53
N VAL A 373 27.92 -13.53 -10.92
CA VAL A 373 27.61 -13.86 -12.32
C VAL A 373 26.09 -13.76 -12.47
N PRO A 374 25.57 -13.00 -13.45
CA PRO A 374 24.14 -12.91 -13.68
C PRO A 374 23.49 -14.28 -13.87
N ASP A 375 22.28 -14.44 -13.35
CA ASP A 375 21.37 -15.55 -13.59
C ASP A 375 20.15 -15.07 -14.41
N PRO A 376 20.33 -14.73 -15.70
CA PRO A 376 19.27 -14.13 -16.52
C PRO A 376 18.08 -15.07 -16.79
N GLU A 377 18.23 -16.35 -16.47
CA GLU A 377 17.17 -17.35 -16.59
C GLU A 377 16.45 -17.57 -15.24
N GLY A 378 16.90 -16.93 -14.15
CA GLY A 378 16.28 -17.03 -12.82
C GLY A 378 16.24 -18.46 -12.29
N ILE A 379 17.25 -19.28 -12.60
CA ILE A 379 17.25 -20.71 -12.24
C ILE A 379 17.52 -20.91 -10.74
N THR A 380 18.34 -20.04 -10.17
CA THR A 380 18.86 -20.17 -8.81
C THR A 380 18.64 -18.91 -7.99
N TRP A 381 18.94 -17.72 -8.55
CA TRP A 381 18.87 -16.48 -7.78
C TRP A 381 17.80 -15.51 -8.30
N PRO A 382 16.95 -14.98 -7.40
CA PRO A 382 16.67 -15.43 -6.03
C PRO A 382 15.65 -16.59 -5.95
N GLN A 383 15.42 -17.36 -7.03
CA GLN A 383 14.46 -18.48 -7.07
C GLN A 383 14.52 -19.43 -5.86
N ASP A 384 15.72 -19.83 -5.41
CA ASP A 384 15.90 -20.77 -4.30
C ASP A 384 15.81 -20.11 -2.90
N ASN A 385 15.58 -18.80 -2.83
CA ASN A 385 15.68 -17.98 -1.62
C ASN A 385 14.31 -17.53 -1.08
N GLU A 386 13.22 -18.23 -1.37
CA GLU A 386 11.93 -17.95 -0.72
C GLU A 386 12.00 -18.29 0.78
N VAL A 387 11.79 -17.30 1.64
CA VAL A 387 11.85 -17.43 3.10
C VAL A 387 10.46 -17.44 3.75
N GLY A 388 9.42 -16.97 3.05
CA GLY A 388 8.05 -17.00 3.54
C GLY A 388 7.01 -16.73 2.44
N ARG A 389 5.76 -17.11 2.71
CA ARG A 389 4.58 -16.81 1.89
C ARG A 389 3.25 -16.81 2.64
N TRP A 390 2.34 -15.90 2.34
CA TRP A 390 0.99 -15.89 2.93
C TRP A 390 -0.03 -16.44 1.93
N LEU A 391 -0.65 -17.59 2.26
CA LEU A 391 -1.58 -18.32 1.37
C LEU A 391 -2.71 -19.04 2.11
N GLY A 392 -3.76 -19.37 1.37
CA GLY A 392 -4.92 -20.12 1.88
C GLY A 392 -4.68 -21.62 2.11
N CYS A 393 -3.64 -22.22 1.53
CA CYS A 393 -3.40 -23.66 1.65
C CYS A 393 -1.94 -24.02 1.99
N PRO A 394 -1.74 -25.12 2.73
CA PRO A 394 -0.41 -25.57 3.11
C PRO A 394 0.36 -26.14 1.92
N SER A 395 1.66 -25.87 1.89
CA SER A 395 2.61 -26.39 0.88
C SER A 395 3.69 -27.30 1.50
N ALA A 396 3.72 -27.40 2.83
CA ALA A 396 4.59 -28.28 3.61
C ALA A 396 3.86 -28.82 4.84
N ASP A 397 4.54 -29.70 5.57
CA ASP A 397 4.01 -30.35 6.78
C ASP A 397 4.30 -29.54 8.07
N ASP A 398 5.19 -28.54 8.04
CA ASP A 398 5.59 -27.71 9.19
C ASP A 398 6.12 -26.32 8.80
N GLY A 399 6.37 -25.48 9.81
CA GLY A 399 6.90 -24.11 9.65
C GLY A 399 5.90 -23.13 9.02
N TRP A 400 6.44 -22.05 8.46
CA TRP A 400 5.64 -21.02 7.76
C TRP A 400 4.87 -21.59 6.55
N TYR A 401 5.42 -22.64 5.93
CA TYR A 401 4.82 -23.37 4.81
C TYR A 401 3.83 -24.47 5.24
N GLY A 402 3.74 -24.71 6.55
CA GLY A 402 3.08 -25.84 7.18
C GLY A 402 1.55 -25.82 7.11
N PRO A 403 0.87 -26.70 7.89
CA PRO A 403 -0.58 -26.86 7.89
C PRO A 403 -1.36 -25.59 8.23
N ASP A 404 -0.71 -24.64 8.93
CA ASP A 404 -1.27 -23.35 9.33
C ASP A 404 -0.93 -22.20 8.36
N GLY A 405 -0.14 -22.48 7.30
CA GLY A 405 0.03 -21.68 6.07
C GLY A 405 -0.13 -20.18 6.22
N GLY A 406 0.87 -19.51 6.83
CA GLY A 406 1.08 -18.06 6.88
C GLY A 406 -0.03 -17.13 7.44
N GLY A 407 -1.31 -17.53 7.46
CA GLY A 407 -2.41 -16.70 7.96
C GLY A 407 -3.82 -17.12 7.53
N HIS A 408 -3.99 -17.97 6.52
CA HIS A 408 -5.31 -18.49 6.11
C HIS A 408 -5.35 -19.99 5.79
N ALA A 409 -4.51 -20.77 6.45
CA ALA A 409 -4.58 -22.22 6.31
C ALA A 409 -5.98 -22.80 6.44
N ASN A 410 -6.22 -23.83 5.63
CA ASN A 410 -7.44 -24.61 5.50
C ASN A 410 -8.50 -24.03 4.57
N MET A 411 -8.21 -22.96 3.83
CA MET A 411 -9.02 -22.62 2.66
C MET A 411 -8.78 -23.64 1.56
N SER A 412 -9.85 -24.02 0.86
CA SER A 412 -9.72 -24.75 -0.39
C SER A 412 -9.17 -23.84 -1.49
N SER A 413 -8.57 -24.43 -2.52
CA SER A 413 -8.11 -23.68 -3.71
C SER A 413 -9.23 -22.84 -4.35
N GLU A 414 -10.48 -23.30 -4.28
CA GLU A 414 -11.66 -22.59 -4.79
C GLU A 414 -12.03 -21.35 -3.95
N GLU A 415 -11.87 -21.43 -2.63
CA GLU A 415 -12.08 -20.30 -1.71
C GLU A 415 -10.95 -19.27 -1.80
N TRP A 416 -9.74 -19.73 -2.18
CA TRP A 416 -8.56 -18.91 -2.33
C TRP A 416 -8.51 -18.17 -3.67
N GLY A 417 -8.41 -18.89 -4.79
CA GLY A 417 -8.23 -18.30 -6.14
C GLY A 417 -9.46 -18.37 -7.05
N GLY A 418 -10.54 -19.05 -6.63
CA GLY A 418 -11.78 -19.10 -7.40
C GLY A 418 -12.51 -17.75 -7.43
N SER A 419 -13.60 -17.63 -8.20
CA SER A 419 -14.38 -16.37 -8.26
C SER A 419 -14.88 -15.91 -6.88
N SER A 420 -15.06 -16.83 -5.94
CA SER A 420 -15.39 -16.50 -4.55
C SER A 420 -14.21 -15.89 -3.78
N GLY A 421 -12.98 -16.32 -4.06
CA GLY A 421 -11.77 -15.76 -3.47
C GLY A 421 -11.50 -14.35 -3.97
N ALA A 422 -11.61 -14.12 -5.28
CA ALA A 422 -11.48 -12.79 -5.89
C ALA A 422 -12.50 -11.77 -5.35
N LEU A 423 -13.76 -12.19 -5.15
CA LEU A 423 -14.80 -11.33 -4.57
C LEU A 423 -14.51 -10.95 -3.10
N ASN A 424 -13.77 -11.79 -2.37
CA ASN A 424 -13.46 -11.61 -0.96
C ASN A 424 -12.01 -11.18 -0.70
N GLY A 425 -11.22 -10.90 -1.76
CA GLY A 425 -9.82 -10.54 -1.63
C GLY A 425 -9.00 -11.60 -0.89
N ASN A 426 -9.27 -12.88 -1.11
CA ASN A 426 -8.51 -13.95 -0.46
C ASN A 426 -7.18 -14.17 -1.18
N GLY A 427 -7.23 -14.50 -2.48
CA GLY A 427 -6.04 -14.85 -3.26
C GLY A 427 -5.35 -13.67 -3.96
N TRP A 428 -6.03 -12.55 -4.14
CA TRP A 428 -5.50 -11.41 -4.90
C TRP A 428 -4.82 -10.44 -3.97
N ILE A 429 -3.50 -10.55 -3.79
CA ILE A 429 -2.78 -9.55 -3.02
C ILE A 429 -2.45 -8.38 -3.93
N HIS A 430 -2.89 -7.18 -3.54
CA HIS A 430 -2.66 -5.97 -4.30
C HIS A 430 -1.37 -5.29 -3.82
N TYR A 431 -1.27 -4.99 -2.53
CA TYR A 431 -0.11 -4.34 -1.92
C TYR A 431 0.35 -5.06 -0.65
N ALA A 432 1.67 -4.99 -0.40
CA ALA A 432 2.26 -5.43 0.86
C ALA A 432 3.24 -4.38 1.38
N VAL A 433 3.04 -3.93 2.62
CA VAL A 433 3.85 -2.87 3.24
C VAL A 433 4.47 -3.41 4.54
N PRO A 434 5.74 -3.85 4.51
CA PRO A 434 6.47 -4.20 5.73
C PRO A 434 6.77 -2.95 6.58
N TYR A 435 6.86 -3.11 7.89
CA TYR A 435 7.12 -2.01 8.81
C TYR A 435 8.62 -1.80 9.02
N ASP A 436 9.09 -0.55 8.99
CA ASP A 436 10.50 -0.23 9.26
C ASP A 436 10.96 -0.51 10.69
N HIS A 437 10.01 -0.60 11.62
CA HIS A 437 10.28 -0.71 13.05
C HIS A 437 9.63 -1.92 13.68
N LEU A 438 10.26 -2.41 14.74
CA LEU A 438 9.66 -3.42 15.59
C LEU A 438 8.61 -2.80 16.51
N LEU A 439 7.53 -3.53 16.73
CA LEU A 439 6.42 -3.12 17.57
C LEU A 439 6.27 -4.02 18.79
N CYS A 440 5.99 -3.42 19.95
CA CYS A 440 5.60 -4.13 21.16
C CYS A 440 4.48 -3.37 21.87
N ASN A 441 3.30 -3.99 21.94
CA ASN A 441 2.08 -3.43 22.56
C ASN A 441 1.82 -1.96 22.19
N GLY A 442 1.89 -1.65 20.88
CA GLY A 442 1.64 -0.31 20.35
C GLY A 442 2.79 0.68 20.46
N ALA A 443 3.90 0.33 21.12
CA ALA A 443 5.15 1.10 21.07
C ALA A 443 6.05 0.62 19.93
N LYS A 444 6.78 1.55 19.30
CA LYS A 444 7.87 1.23 18.37
C LYS A 444 9.22 1.21 19.08
N ASP A 445 10.18 0.47 18.55
CA ASP A 445 11.53 0.30 19.13
C ASP A 445 12.35 1.58 19.12
N THR A 446 11.94 2.58 18.35
CA THR A 446 12.49 3.93 18.34
C THR A 446 11.80 4.91 19.30
N ASP A 447 10.69 4.52 19.93
CA ASP A 447 10.06 5.34 20.97
C ASP A 447 10.93 5.43 22.24
N PRO A 448 10.81 6.48 23.06
CA PRO A 448 11.52 6.56 24.32
C PRO A 448 11.20 5.37 25.22
N MET A 449 12.20 4.66 25.74
CA MET A 449 12.01 3.44 26.53
C MET A 449 11.06 3.61 27.74
N GLU A 450 10.93 4.83 28.30
CA GLU A 450 9.98 5.14 29.35
C GLU A 450 8.49 5.07 28.94
N THR A 451 8.19 5.07 27.63
CA THR A 451 6.83 4.91 27.10
C THR A 451 6.47 3.45 26.84
N TRP A 452 7.43 2.54 26.95
CA TRP A 452 7.21 1.12 26.70
C TRP A 452 6.55 0.44 27.89
N ASP A 453 5.65 -0.51 27.59
CA ASP A 453 5.07 -1.37 28.60
C ASP A 453 6.10 -2.35 29.18
N ALA A 454 5.86 -2.81 30.41
CA ALA A 454 6.81 -3.66 31.13
C ALA A 454 7.15 -4.98 30.39
N GLU A 455 6.23 -5.47 29.56
CA GLU A 455 6.42 -6.67 28.75
C GLU A 455 7.31 -6.45 27.52
N CYS A 456 7.64 -5.20 27.18
CA CYS A 456 8.60 -4.86 26.13
C CYS A 456 10.05 -4.80 26.65
N GLY A 457 10.24 -4.89 27.97
CA GLY A 457 11.54 -4.93 28.64
C GLY A 457 12.43 -3.74 28.28
N THR A 458 13.70 -4.01 27.98
CA THR A 458 14.65 -3.00 27.48
C THR A 458 14.79 -3.00 25.96
N GLY A 459 13.79 -3.49 25.22
CA GLY A 459 13.76 -3.47 23.77
C GLY A 459 13.97 -4.85 23.11
N PRO A 460 14.13 -4.88 21.77
CA PRO A 460 14.21 -6.13 20.98
C PRO A 460 15.34 -7.08 21.42
N ASN A 461 16.42 -6.53 21.98
CA ASN A 461 17.58 -7.29 22.44
C ASN A 461 17.47 -7.76 23.92
N ASP A 462 16.35 -7.51 24.59
CA ASP A 462 16.11 -7.99 25.95
C ASP A 462 16.07 -9.52 25.97
N ALA A 463 16.80 -10.14 26.90
CA ALA A 463 16.94 -11.60 26.94
C ALA A 463 15.65 -12.35 27.35
N GLU A 464 14.72 -11.68 28.03
CA GLU A 464 13.44 -12.24 28.48
C GLU A 464 12.28 -11.70 27.64
N PHE A 465 12.29 -10.40 27.37
CA PHE A 465 11.17 -9.68 26.75
C PHE A 465 11.38 -9.35 25.27
N GLY A 466 12.58 -9.56 24.72
CA GLY A 466 12.88 -9.32 23.30
C GLY A 466 11.96 -10.11 22.38
N ILE A 467 11.53 -11.30 22.83
CA ILE A 467 10.56 -12.16 22.13
C ILE A 467 9.16 -11.56 21.98
N ASN A 468 8.85 -10.42 22.60
CA ASN A 468 7.55 -9.76 22.46
C ASN A 468 7.54 -8.68 21.37
N TRP A 469 8.72 -8.32 20.87
CA TRP A 469 8.85 -7.40 19.74
C TRP A 469 8.52 -8.13 18.44
N ARG A 470 7.68 -7.50 17.62
CA ARG A 470 7.18 -8.05 16.37
C ARG A 470 7.52 -7.16 15.19
N HIS A 471 7.97 -7.77 14.11
CA HIS A 471 7.94 -7.15 12.79
C HIS A 471 6.58 -7.49 12.16
N LEU A 472 5.87 -6.48 11.68
CA LEU A 472 4.53 -6.63 11.10
C LEU A 472 4.56 -6.19 9.64
N THR A 473 3.76 -6.86 8.82
CA THR A 473 3.54 -6.47 7.42
C THR A 473 2.05 -6.27 7.20
N MET A 474 1.67 -5.12 6.63
CA MET A 474 0.31 -4.88 6.17
C MET A 474 0.14 -5.49 4.78
N ILE A 475 -0.99 -6.15 4.57
CA ILE A 475 -1.37 -6.72 3.29
C ILE A 475 -2.74 -6.17 2.92
N ALA A 476 -2.83 -5.55 1.75
CA ALA A 476 -4.07 -5.09 1.16
C ALA A 476 -4.41 -5.99 -0.03
N PRO A 477 -5.42 -6.87 0.08
CA PRO A 477 -5.90 -7.64 -1.05
C PRO A 477 -6.71 -6.78 -2.00
N GLU A 478 -6.69 -7.16 -3.27
CA GLU A 478 -7.63 -6.65 -4.25
C GLU A 478 -8.97 -7.36 -4.10
N TYR A 479 -10.00 -6.56 -3.96
CA TYR A 479 -11.37 -7.04 -3.98
C TYR A 479 -11.90 -6.79 -5.38
N GLY A 480 -12.45 -7.82 -6.03
CA GLY A 480 -13.35 -7.58 -7.16
C GLY A 480 -14.54 -6.71 -6.74
N THR A 481 -15.46 -6.44 -7.68
CA THR A 481 -16.71 -5.72 -7.35
C THR A 481 -17.53 -6.51 -6.32
N ASN A 482 -17.37 -6.20 -5.03
CA ASN A 482 -18.17 -6.76 -3.97
C ASN A 482 -19.33 -5.80 -3.67
N THR A 483 -20.48 -6.34 -3.24
CA THR A 483 -21.72 -5.56 -3.12
C THR A 483 -21.63 -4.44 -2.07
N ASN A 484 -20.64 -4.51 -1.17
CA ASN A 484 -20.46 -3.55 -0.09
C ASN A 484 -19.40 -2.48 -0.43
N HIS A 485 -18.62 -2.66 -1.50
CA HIS A 485 -17.44 -1.83 -1.82
C HIS A 485 -16.48 -1.69 -0.62
N THR A 486 -16.39 -2.72 0.23
CA THR A 486 -15.54 -2.73 1.43
C THR A 486 -14.44 -3.77 1.27
N GLY A 487 -13.20 -3.41 1.61
CA GLY A 487 -12.06 -4.34 1.72
C GLY A 487 -11.55 -4.46 3.15
N TYR A 488 -10.65 -5.42 3.38
CA TYR A 488 -9.90 -5.57 4.62
C TYR A 488 -8.42 -5.29 4.36
N ILE A 489 -7.74 -4.69 5.33
CA ILE A 489 -6.28 -4.72 5.40
C ILE A 489 -5.93 -5.74 6.48
N TRP A 490 -5.06 -6.67 6.13
CA TRP A 490 -4.56 -7.67 7.06
C TRP A 490 -3.24 -7.20 7.65
N THR A 491 -3.02 -7.49 8.92
CA THR A 491 -1.71 -7.37 9.55
C THR A 491 -1.19 -8.77 9.79
N ILE A 492 -0.04 -9.10 9.20
CA ILE A 492 0.64 -10.37 9.40
C ILE A 492 1.90 -10.15 10.22
N ASP A 493 2.25 -11.14 11.03
CA ASP A 493 3.47 -11.17 11.83
C ASP A 493 4.59 -11.82 11.01
N THR A 494 5.64 -11.07 10.72
CA THR A 494 6.78 -11.47 9.88
C THR A 494 8.10 -11.44 10.67
N THR A 495 8.02 -11.52 12.00
CA THR A 495 9.15 -11.54 12.95
C THR A 495 10.14 -12.68 12.74
#